data_AF-A0A444IZ95-F1
#
_entry.id   AF-A0A444IZ95-F1
#
_cell.length_a   1.000
_cell.length_b   1.000
_cell.length_c   1.000
_cell.angle_alpha   90.00
_cell.angle_beta   90.00
_cell.angle_gamma   90.00
#
_symmetry.space_group_name_H-M   'P 1'
#
loop_
_entity.id
_entity.type
_entity.pdbx_description
1 polymer ?
#
loop_
_entity_poly.entity_id
_entity_poly.type
_entity_poly.pdbx_seq_one_letter_code
_entity_poly.pdbx_strand_id
1 'polypeptide(L)'
;MSSYELITVEKLTKQLSSYEPETEITFGSSTYSKRPLIFLRFKRYAEDVLLIELYEDVETGESHRPTPEHVDRITVGEIREQLSAYRPSDKIDFGCTIDGVLLELENVTNVVSFNFKQSEPPEGRYVLTRST
;
A
#
# COMPACT_ATOMS: atom_id res chain seq x y z
N MET A 1 5.50 -22.90 12.95
CA MET A 1 4.11 -22.44 12.93
C MET A 1 4.16 -20.93 13.10
N SER A 2 3.95 -20.17 12.03
CA SER A 2 3.80 -18.71 12.13
C SER A 2 2.48 -18.45 12.84
N SER A 3 2.51 -17.80 14.00
CA SER A 3 1.30 -17.37 14.69
C SER A 3 0.76 -16.15 13.95
N TYR A 4 -0.28 -16.34 13.14
CA TYR A 4 -1.01 -15.25 12.52
C TYR A 4 -1.48 -14.29 13.62
N GLU A 5 -0.90 -13.09 13.69
CA GLU A 5 -1.52 -12.05 14.51
C GLU A 5 -2.73 -11.53 13.75
N LEU A 6 -3.92 -11.87 14.25
CA LEU A 6 -5.16 -11.27 13.77
C LEU A 6 -5.10 -9.75 14.04
N ILE A 7 -5.00 -8.97 12.97
CA ILE A 7 -5.13 -7.52 13.03
C ILE A 7 -6.59 -7.13 12.84
N THR A 8 -7.05 -6.17 13.66
CA THR A 8 -8.39 -5.59 13.58
C THR A 8 -8.29 -4.11 13.26
N VAL A 9 -9.42 -3.51 12.87
CA VAL A 9 -9.52 -2.06 12.65
C VAL A 9 -9.05 -1.27 13.88
N GLU A 10 -9.45 -1.68 15.08
CA GLU A 10 -9.01 -1.03 16.33
C GLU A 10 -7.48 -1.12 16.51
N LYS A 11 -6.91 -2.30 16.32
CA LYS A 11 -5.45 -2.52 16.46
C LYS A 11 -4.66 -1.68 15.47
N LEU A 12 -5.04 -1.71 14.19
CA LEU A 12 -4.35 -0.92 13.16
C LEU A 12 -4.49 0.58 13.42
N THR A 13 -5.70 1.04 13.78
CA THR A 13 -5.94 2.45 14.12
C THR A 13 -5.05 2.90 15.29
N LYS A 14 -4.92 2.06 16.32
CA LYS A 14 -4.05 2.33 17.48
C LYS A 14 -2.57 2.29 17.12
N GLN A 15 -2.12 1.38 16.27
CA GLN A 15 -0.75 1.38 15.77
C GLN A 15 -0.44 2.64 14.98
N LEU A 16 -1.40 3.11 14.18
CA LEU A 16 -1.25 4.31 13.39
C LEU A 16 -1.34 5.58 14.24
N SER A 17 -1.93 5.57 15.45
CA SER A 17 -2.28 6.78 16.21
C SER A 17 -1.10 7.67 16.59
N SER A 18 0.12 7.12 16.65
CA SER A 18 1.34 7.87 16.98
C SER A 18 1.93 8.65 15.81
N TYR A 19 1.43 8.45 14.58
CA TYR A 19 1.92 9.11 13.39
C TYR A 19 1.07 10.33 13.03
N GLU A 20 1.70 11.36 12.46
CA GLU A 20 1.00 12.51 11.91
C GLU A 20 0.17 12.09 10.70
N PRO A 21 -1.02 12.68 10.46
CA PRO A 21 -1.87 12.34 9.31
C PRO A 21 -1.14 12.37 7.98
N GLU A 22 -0.20 13.31 7.79
CA GLU A 22 0.51 13.48 6.51
C GLU A 22 1.69 12.53 6.32
N THR A 23 1.90 11.60 7.25
CA THR A 23 2.95 10.59 7.13
C THR A 23 2.60 9.64 5.99
N GLU A 24 3.46 9.57 4.97
CA GLU A 24 3.33 8.59 3.88
C GLU A 24 3.56 7.16 4.38
N ILE A 25 2.74 6.23 3.91
CA ILE A 25 2.81 4.80 4.17
C ILE A 25 3.18 4.08 2.86
N THR A 26 4.10 3.14 2.98
CA THR A 26 4.48 2.22 1.91
C THR A 26 4.23 0.79 2.39
N PHE A 27 3.85 -0.11 1.48
CA PHE A 27 3.72 -1.53 1.78
C PHE A 27 4.89 -2.25 1.13
N GLY A 28 5.53 -3.19 1.83
CA GLY A 28 6.67 -3.95 1.31
C GLY A 28 6.49 -5.44 1.55
N SER A 29 7.08 -6.27 0.68
CA SER A 29 7.16 -7.72 0.88
C SER A 29 8.50 -8.06 1.54
N SER A 30 8.48 -8.86 2.62
CA SER A 30 9.70 -9.37 3.26
C SER A 30 10.24 -10.63 2.59
N THR A 31 9.46 -11.29 1.72
CA THR A 31 9.75 -12.66 1.25
C THR A 31 10.10 -12.76 -0.24
N TYR A 32 9.27 -12.20 -1.14
CA TYR A 32 9.35 -12.52 -2.57
C TYR A 32 9.78 -11.36 -3.46
N SER A 33 9.53 -10.12 -3.03
CA SER A 33 9.83 -8.94 -3.84
C SER A 33 10.51 -7.85 -3.03
N LYS A 34 11.58 -7.28 -3.61
CA LYS A 34 12.16 -6.02 -3.12
C LYS A 34 11.38 -4.80 -3.62
N ARG A 35 10.37 -5.00 -4.46
CA ARG A 35 9.53 -3.92 -4.98
C ARG A 35 8.49 -3.55 -3.92
N PRO A 36 8.20 -2.26 -3.76
CA PRO A 36 7.09 -1.82 -2.92
C PRO A 36 5.77 -2.29 -3.52
N LEU A 37 4.85 -2.67 -2.65
CA LEU A 37 3.47 -2.92 -2.95
C LEU A 37 2.71 -1.59 -2.89
N ILE A 38 1.88 -1.37 -3.90
CA ILE A 38 1.08 -0.17 -4.08
C ILE A 38 -0.28 -0.38 -3.41
N PHE A 39 -0.76 0.61 -2.67
CA PHE A 39 -2.12 0.59 -2.15
C PHE A 39 -3.12 0.77 -3.30
N LEU A 40 -4.12 -0.12 -3.39
CA LEU A 40 -5.17 -0.01 -4.40
C LEU A 40 -6.46 0.53 -3.78
N ARG A 41 -7.03 -0.19 -2.80
CA ARG A 41 -8.29 0.19 -2.15
C ARG A 41 -8.58 -0.64 -0.90
N PHE A 42 -9.54 -0.14 -0.12
CA PHE A 42 -10.28 -0.92 0.87
C PHE A 42 -11.48 -1.60 0.23
N LYS A 43 -11.77 -2.83 0.64
CA LYS A 43 -12.91 -3.60 0.16
C LYS A 43 -13.50 -4.45 1.28
N ARG A 44 -14.82 -4.43 1.45
CA ARG A 44 -15.51 -5.40 2.29
C ARG A 44 -15.44 -6.77 1.62
N TYR A 45 -14.74 -7.73 2.22
CA TYR A 45 -14.59 -9.08 1.68
C TYR A 45 -15.62 -10.06 2.24
N ALA A 46 -15.84 -10.00 3.55
CA ALA A 46 -16.89 -10.74 4.26
C ALA A 46 -17.56 -9.81 5.29
N GLU A 47 -18.59 -10.29 5.97
CA GLU A 47 -19.36 -9.49 6.94
C GLU A 47 -18.48 -8.81 7.99
N ASP A 48 -17.47 -9.52 8.50
CA ASP A 48 -16.53 -9.06 9.53
C ASP A 48 -15.09 -8.90 9.01
N VAL A 49 -14.87 -8.95 7.68
CA VAL A 49 -13.53 -8.87 7.09
C VAL A 49 -13.41 -7.69 6.13
N LEU A 50 -12.47 -6.80 6.45
CA LEU A 50 -11.96 -5.74 5.59
C LEU A 50 -10.71 -6.25 4.86
N LEU A 51 -10.71 -6.18 3.54
CA LEU A 51 -9.56 -6.47 2.72
C LEU A 51 -8.88 -5.17 2.28
N ILE A 52 -7.59 -5.05 2.56
CA ILE A 52 -6.71 -4.03 1.99
C ILE A 52 -6.09 -4.65 0.74
N GLU A 53 -6.56 -4.23 -0.43
CA GLU A 53 -6.04 -4.70 -1.70
C GLU A 53 -4.79 -3.89 -2.07
N LEU A 54 -3.70 -4.62 -2.31
CA LEU A 54 -2.41 -4.11 -2.75
C LEU A 54 -2.12 -4.61 -4.18
N TYR A 55 -1.25 -3.89 -4.88
CA TYR A 55 -0.81 -4.23 -6.22
C TYR A 55 0.72 -4.26 -6.28
N GLU A 56 1.29 -5.30 -6.87
CA GLU A 56 2.72 -5.31 -7.20
C GLU A 56 2.89 -4.88 -8.65
N ASP A 57 3.67 -3.82 -8.87
CA ASP A 57 3.98 -3.37 -10.22
C ASP A 57 4.97 -4.32 -10.90
N VAL A 58 4.41 -5.23 -11.69
CA VAL A 58 5.16 -6.11 -12.58
C VAL A 58 5.41 -5.42 -13.90
N GLU A 59 6.67 -5.42 -14.34
CA GLU A 59 7.03 -5.01 -15.70
C GLU A 59 6.51 -6.05 -16.70
N THR A 60 5.22 -6.00 -16.98
CA THR A 60 4.58 -6.84 -17.99
C THR A 60 4.54 -6.06 -19.30
N GLY A 61 5.65 -6.12 -20.05
CA GLY A 61 5.70 -5.83 -21.49
C GLY A 61 5.18 -4.47 -22.00
N GLU A 62 6.10 -3.65 -22.48
CA GLU A 62 6.02 -2.52 -23.46
C GLU A 62 4.86 -1.48 -23.45
N SER A 63 3.78 -1.60 -22.68
CA SER A 63 2.65 -0.65 -22.80
C SER A 63 2.05 -0.13 -21.49
N HIS A 64 2.37 -0.74 -20.34
CA HIS A 64 2.08 -0.15 -19.04
C HIS A 64 3.36 0.46 -18.47
N ARG A 65 3.41 1.81 -18.44
CA ARG A 65 4.44 2.50 -17.66
C ARG A 65 4.13 2.26 -16.19
N PRO A 66 5.11 1.82 -15.39
CA PRO A 66 4.99 1.79 -13.95
C PRO A 66 4.51 3.14 -13.45
N THR A 67 3.40 3.18 -12.71
CA THR A 67 3.06 4.40 -11.97
C THR A 67 4.16 4.59 -10.93
N PRO A 68 4.79 5.77 -10.83
CA PRO A 68 5.84 5.96 -9.84
C PRO A 68 5.28 5.67 -8.45
N GLU A 69 5.93 4.80 -7.67
CA GLU A 69 5.49 4.37 -6.33
C GLU A 69 5.01 5.53 -5.44
N HIS A 70 5.72 6.66 -5.48
CA HIS A 70 5.37 7.85 -4.67
C HIS A 70 4.00 8.47 -5.03
N VAL A 71 3.50 8.24 -6.24
CA VAL A 71 2.17 8.69 -6.67
C VAL A 71 1.07 7.86 -6.01
N ASP A 72 1.36 6.61 -5.67
CA ASP A 72 0.40 5.69 -5.08
C ASP A 72 0.66 5.41 -3.60
N ARG A 73 1.50 6.25 -2.96
CA ARG A 73 1.63 6.29 -1.51
C ARG A 73 0.35 6.85 -0.92
N ILE A 74 -0.12 6.17 0.12
CA ILE A 74 -1.25 6.61 0.93
C ILE A 74 -0.73 7.20 2.24
N THR A 75 -1.40 8.20 2.77
CA THR A 75 -1.07 8.81 4.05
C THR A 75 -1.74 8.09 5.22
N VAL A 76 -1.20 8.28 6.43
CA VAL A 76 -1.86 7.84 7.68
C VAL A 76 -3.26 8.41 7.80
N GLY A 77 -3.46 9.67 7.41
CA GLY A 77 -4.75 10.36 7.42
C GLY A 77 -5.78 9.65 6.55
N GLU A 78 -5.42 9.35 5.31
CA GLU A 78 -6.29 8.64 4.35
C GLU A 78 -6.63 7.22 4.84
N ILE A 79 -5.67 6.47 5.40
CA ILE A 79 -5.98 5.15 5.98
C ILE A 79 -6.96 5.29 7.14
N ARG A 80 -6.73 6.23 8.07
CA ARG A 80 -7.62 6.44 9.22
C ARG A 80 -9.04 6.83 8.79
N GLU A 81 -9.15 7.71 7.78
CA GLU A 81 -10.44 8.10 7.21
C GLU A 81 -11.18 6.88 6.66
N GLN A 82 -10.50 6.05 5.87
CA GLN A 82 -11.10 4.84 5.32
C GLN A 82 -11.51 3.83 6.40
N LEU A 83 -10.66 3.61 7.40
CA LEU A 83 -10.94 2.71 8.54
C LEU A 83 -12.17 3.16 9.36
N SER A 84 -12.48 4.46 9.39
CA SER A 84 -13.62 4.99 10.15
C SER A 84 -14.99 4.47 9.69
N ALA A 85 -15.07 3.96 8.45
CA ALA A 85 -16.27 3.34 7.90
C ALA A 85 -16.50 1.89 8.37
N TYR A 86 -15.58 1.32 9.14
CA TYR A 86 -15.56 -0.09 9.56
C TYR A 86 -15.72 -0.24 11.07
N ARG A 87 -16.20 -1.40 11.53
CA ARG A 87 -16.36 -1.65 12.97
C ARG A 87 -14.99 -1.89 13.59
N PRO A 88 -14.72 -1.44 14.83
CA PRO A 88 -13.44 -1.69 15.52
C PRO A 88 -13.04 -3.16 15.58
N SER A 89 -14.03 -4.06 15.66
CA SER A 89 -13.88 -5.51 15.71
C SER A 89 -13.69 -6.18 14.35
N ASP A 90 -13.88 -5.46 13.24
CA ASP A 90 -13.67 -6.03 11.91
C ASP A 90 -12.20 -6.43 11.75
N LYS A 91 -12.00 -7.62 11.18
CA LYS A 91 -10.68 -8.18 10.86
C LYS A 91 -10.13 -7.49 9.63
N ILE A 92 -8.81 -7.33 9.57
CA ILE A 92 -8.12 -6.82 8.40
C ILE A 92 -7.29 -7.94 7.79
N ASP A 93 -7.54 -8.21 6.52
CA ASP A 93 -6.69 -9.04 5.67
C ASP A 93 -6.01 -8.16 4.62
N PHE A 94 -4.80 -8.56 4.20
CA PHE A 94 -4.08 -7.93 3.09
C PHE A 94 -4.10 -8.89 1.91
N GLY A 95 -4.30 -8.38 0.69
CA GLY A 95 -4.30 -9.21 -0.51
C GLY A 95 -3.50 -8.57 -1.63
N CYS A 96 -2.67 -9.37 -2.32
CA CYS A 96 -2.01 -8.92 -3.54
C CYS A 96 -2.86 -9.29 -4.76
N THR A 97 -3.29 -8.29 -5.51
CA THR A 97 -4.20 -8.47 -6.66
C THR A 97 -3.61 -9.30 -7.80
N ILE A 98 -2.28 -9.29 -7.97
CA ILE A 98 -1.63 -10.02 -9.07
C ILE A 98 -1.68 -11.54 -8.89
N ASP A 99 -1.41 -12.02 -7.68
CA ASP A 99 -1.35 -13.45 -7.39
C ASP A 99 -2.65 -13.97 -6.79
N GLY A 100 -3.57 -13.08 -6.40
CA GLY A 100 -4.79 -13.42 -5.68
C GLY A 100 -4.51 -14.05 -4.30
N VAL A 101 -3.31 -13.82 -3.77
CA VAL A 101 -2.81 -14.42 -2.52
C VAL A 101 -3.00 -13.44 -1.37
N LEU A 102 -3.45 -13.95 -0.23
CA LEU A 102 -3.48 -13.20 1.03
C LEU A 102 -2.06 -13.02 1.56
N LEU A 103 -1.74 -11.80 1.95
CA LEU A 103 -0.46 -11.42 2.54
C LEU A 103 -0.56 -11.47 4.05
N GLU A 104 0.51 -11.95 4.68
CA GLU A 104 0.66 -11.96 6.13
C GLU A 104 1.31 -10.65 6.59
N LEU A 105 0.66 -9.91 7.48
CA LEU A 105 1.29 -8.76 8.13
C LEU A 105 2.27 -9.27 9.19
N GLU A 106 3.56 -9.15 8.92
CA GLU A 106 4.62 -9.54 9.85
C GLU A 106 4.82 -8.48 10.95
N ASN A 107 5.06 -7.22 10.56
CA ASN A 107 5.27 -6.10 11.46
C ASN A 107 5.06 -4.75 10.76
N VAL A 108 4.78 -3.71 11.55
CA VAL A 108 4.81 -2.30 11.12
C VAL A 108 6.12 -1.68 11.59
N THR A 109 6.91 -1.14 10.68
CA THR A 109 8.23 -0.56 10.99
C THR A 109 8.41 0.82 10.41
N ASN A 110 9.28 1.62 11.03
CA ASN A 110 9.70 2.91 10.49
C ASN A 110 10.81 2.70 9.48
N VAL A 111 10.62 3.23 8.27
CA VAL A 111 11.62 3.23 7.20
C VAL A 111 12.05 4.66 6.91
N VAL A 112 13.36 4.90 6.80
CA VAL A 112 13.89 6.20 6.38
C VAL A 112 13.78 6.30 4.86
N SER A 113 13.03 7.29 4.39
CA SER A 113 12.85 7.58 2.98
C SER A 113 13.63 8.84 2.58
N PHE A 114 14.32 8.78 1.44
CA PHE A 114 14.96 9.93 0.83
C PHE A 114 14.22 10.27 -0.47
N ASN A 115 13.63 11.46 -0.52
CA ASN A 115 12.94 11.93 -1.71
C ASN A 115 13.91 12.75 -2.58
N PHE A 116 14.18 12.26 -3.79
CA PHE A 116 15.05 12.94 -4.75
C PHE A 116 14.22 13.53 -5.87
N LYS A 117 14.41 14.83 -6.13
CA LYS A 117 13.86 15.48 -7.33
C LYS A 117 14.82 15.23 -8.49
N GLN A 118 14.34 14.55 -9.53
CA GLN A 118 15.08 14.44 -10.78
C GLN A 118 14.98 15.76 -11.55
N SER A 119 16.11 16.37 -11.90
CA SER A 119 16.16 17.66 -12.61
C SER A 119 15.84 17.54 -14.10
N GLU A 120 16.13 16.38 -14.69
CA GLU A 120 15.97 16.10 -16.11
C GLU A 120 15.32 14.73 -16.31
N PRO A 121 14.44 14.54 -17.31
CA PRO A 121 13.88 13.23 -17.59
C PRO A 121 15.00 12.23 -17.96
N PRO A 122 14.84 10.92 -17.68
CA PRO A 122 15.80 9.92 -18.11
C PRO A 122 16.00 9.98 -19.63
N GLU A 123 17.26 10.01 -20.10
CA GLU A 123 17.55 9.94 -21.54
C GLU A 123 16.83 8.73 -22.15
N GLY A 124 15.98 8.97 -23.14
CA GLY A 124 15.19 7.93 -23.84
C GLY A 124 13.74 7.73 -23.39
N ARG A 125 13.24 8.42 -22.35
CA ARG A 125 11.80 8.40 -22.01
C ARG A 125 11.05 9.56 -22.66
N TYR A 126 10.32 9.30 -23.74
CA TYR A 126 9.39 10.27 -24.34
C TYR A 126 8.36 10.74 -23.30
N VAL A 127 8.34 12.04 -23.01
CA VAL A 127 7.25 12.68 -22.26
C VAL A 127 6.05 12.78 -23.20
N LEU A 128 4.96 12.08 -22.88
CA LEU A 128 3.67 12.34 -23.53
C LEU A 128 3.18 13.70 -23.04
N THR A 129 3.48 14.75 -23.80
CA THR A 129 2.80 16.02 -23.65
C THR A 129 1.32 15.80 -23.98
N ARG A 130 0.45 15.86 -22.96
CA ARG A 130 -0.99 16.00 -23.22
C ARG A 130 -1.19 17.36 -23.88
N SER A 131 -1.42 17.36 -25.19
CA SER A 131 -1.94 18.51 -25.90
C SER A 131 -3.32 18.84 -25.34
N THR A 132 -3.45 20.03 -24.76
CA THR A 132 -4.73 20.68 -24.41
C THR A 132 -5.52 21.00 -25.66
#